data_AF-A0A1Y1ZYC9-F1
#
_entry.id   AF-A0A1Y1ZYC9-F1
#
_cell.length_a   1.000
_cell.length_b   1.000
_cell.length_c   1.000
_cell.angle_alpha   90.00
_cell.angle_beta   90.00
_cell.angle_gamma   90.00
#
_symmetry.space_group_name_H-M   'P 1'
#
loop_
_entity.id
_entity.type
_entity.pdbx_description
1 polymer ?
#
loop_
_entity_poly.entity_id
_entity_poly.type
_entity_poly.pdbx_seq_one_letter_code
_entity_poly.pdbx_strand_id
1 'polypeptide(L)'
;MTSPLLLRLPPELHYDIVDLLEIQDKARLSRTNQYFSSLIKPPTHQEFLAAETGQWSISSELFTCKGCIRFRPLIQFTDDMRKGKRGRNGAEANTRFCIKCGVDRDWFALGAEFSIMGRRYVRCEGKDCRHFTSRVGIKGFCNIDSPTKRHVRKKSDRPYNGNREYESDDDWDYLTRSCVNGKHSEEMYGVWPEA
;
A
#
# COMPACT_ATOMS: atom_id res chain seq x y z
N MET A 1 -41.02 7.70 -27.88
CA MET A 1 -40.25 7.61 -26.62
C MET A 1 -40.09 9.02 -26.08
N THR A 2 -40.71 9.33 -24.95
CA THR A 2 -40.63 10.66 -24.32
C THR A 2 -39.28 10.80 -23.61
N SER A 3 -38.47 11.77 -24.03
CA SER A 3 -37.23 12.10 -23.33
C SER A 3 -37.56 12.50 -21.88
N PRO A 4 -36.80 12.03 -20.87
CA PRO A 4 -37.04 12.37 -19.48
C PRO A 4 -36.98 13.89 -19.29
N LEU A 5 -37.85 14.41 -18.42
CA LEU A 5 -38.05 15.87 -18.22
C LEU A 5 -36.74 16.62 -17.95
N LEU A 6 -35.80 15.98 -17.24
CA LEU A 6 -34.49 16.56 -16.95
C LEU A 6 -33.69 16.85 -18.24
N LEU A 7 -33.66 15.92 -19.21
CA LEU A 7 -32.91 16.08 -20.46
C LEU A 7 -33.53 17.10 -21.43
N ARG A 8 -34.72 17.64 -21.11
CA ARG A 8 -35.35 18.71 -21.89
C ARG A 8 -34.91 20.11 -21.45
N LEU A 9 -34.18 20.21 -20.34
CA LEU A 9 -33.63 21.47 -19.87
C LEU A 9 -32.50 21.95 -20.79
N PRO A 10 -32.32 23.27 -20.95
CA PRO A 10 -31.13 23.81 -21.59
C PRO A 10 -29.82 23.35 -20.90
N PRO A 11 -28.72 23.19 -21.65
CA PRO A 11 -27.41 22.78 -21.10
C PRO A 11 -26.91 23.67 -19.96
N GLU A 12 -27.21 24.96 -19.97
CA GLU A 12 -26.85 25.93 -18.94
C GLU A 12 -27.41 25.52 -17.58
N LEU A 13 -28.69 25.12 -17.54
CA LEU A 13 -29.33 24.63 -16.32
C LEU A 13 -28.72 23.30 -15.86
N HIS A 14 -28.22 22.47 -16.78
CA HIS A 14 -27.51 21.26 -16.39
C HIS A 14 -26.17 21.56 -15.72
N TYR A 15 -25.44 22.58 -16.17
CA TYR A 15 -24.22 23.04 -15.51
C TYR A 15 -24.53 23.59 -14.11
N ASP A 16 -25.54 24.45 -13.98
CA ASP A 16 -25.97 24.99 -12.69
C ASP A 16 -26.37 23.89 -11.70
N ILE A 17 -27.15 22.89 -12.17
CA ILE A 17 -27.52 21.73 -11.35
C ILE A 17 -26.26 20.98 -10.90
N VAL A 18 -25.35 20.69 -11.82
CA VAL A 18 -24.13 19.94 -11.51
C VAL A 18 -23.25 20.70 -10.53
N ASP A 19 -23.12 22.02 -10.65
CA ASP A 19 -22.29 22.82 -9.75
C ASP A 19 -22.81 22.83 -8.30
N LEU A 20 -24.12 22.67 -8.11
CA LEU A 20 -24.74 22.54 -6.80
C LEU A 20 -24.62 21.13 -6.17
N LEU A 21 -24.20 20.12 -6.94
CA LEU A 21 -24.10 18.75 -6.44
C LEU A 21 -22.80 18.49 -5.67
N GLU A 22 -22.91 17.72 -4.59
CA GLU A 22 -21.75 17.14 -3.91
C GLU A 22 -21.03 16.12 -4.81
N ILE A 23 -19.77 15.84 -4.50
CA ILE A 23 -18.91 14.93 -5.28
C ILE A 23 -19.52 13.53 -5.45
N GLN A 24 -20.25 13.05 -4.45
CA GLN A 24 -20.93 11.75 -4.50
C GLN A 24 -22.09 11.76 -5.51
N ASP A 25 -22.87 12.84 -5.54
CA ASP A 25 -24.03 12.94 -6.41
C ASP A 25 -23.62 13.25 -7.84
N LYS A 26 -22.53 14.02 -8.04
CA LYS A 26 -21.85 14.14 -9.33
C LYS A 26 -21.45 12.76 -9.89
N ALA A 27 -20.85 11.91 -9.05
CA ALA A 27 -20.45 10.56 -9.46
C ALA A 27 -21.63 9.61 -9.72
N ARG A 28 -22.77 9.79 -9.01
CA ARG A 28 -24.00 9.05 -9.28
C ARG A 28 -24.63 9.51 -10.60
N LEU A 29 -24.76 10.82 -10.79
CA LEU A 29 -25.36 11.42 -11.97
C LEU A 29 -24.59 11.06 -13.24
N SER A 30 -23.25 11.10 -13.21
CA SER A 30 -22.40 10.71 -14.34
C SER A 30 -22.56 9.25 -14.77
N ARG A 31 -23.04 8.38 -13.87
CA ARG A 31 -23.32 6.97 -14.17
C ARG A 31 -24.71 6.71 -14.72
N THR A 32 -25.61 7.69 -14.71
CA THR A 32 -26.99 7.51 -15.15
C THR A 32 -27.13 7.44 -16.67
N ASN A 33 -26.39 8.27 -17.41
CA ASN A 33 -26.42 8.32 -18.87
C ASN A 33 -25.11 8.86 -19.45
N GLN A 34 -24.92 8.68 -20.76
CA GLN A 34 -23.71 9.12 -21.46
C GLN A 34 -23.57 10.65 -21.49
N TYR A 35 -24.69 11.38 -21.55
CA TYR A 35 -24.71 12.85 -21.60
C TYR A 35 -24.10 13.48 -20.33
N PHE A 36 -24.58 13.10 -19.14
CA PHE A 36 -24.03 13.54 -17.87
C PHE A 36 -22.63 12.99 -17.62
N SER A 37 -22.33 11.78 -18.11
CA SER A 37 -20.96 11.25 -18.09
C SER A 37 -19.98 12.16 -18.84
N SER A 38 -20.37 12.71 -19.99
CA SER A 38 -19.55 13.65 -20.74
C SER A 38 -19.54 15.08 -20.17
N LEU A 39 -20.64 15.50 -19.55
CA LEU A 39 -20.80 16.85 -19.00
C LEU A 39 -20.05 17.01 -17.66
N ILE A 40 -20.08 15.98 -16.81
CA ILE A 40 -19.49 16.01 -15.47
C ILE A 40 -18.01 15.63 -15.58
N LYS A 41 -17.13 16.58 -15.26
CA LYS A 41 -15.69 16.33 -15.21
C LYS A 41 -15.35 15.34 -14.09
N PRO A 42 -14.41 14.41 -14.32
CA PRO A 42 -13.89 13.56 -13.26
C PRO A 42 -13.33 14.41 -12.11
N PRO A 43 -13.74 14.16 -10.85
CA PRO A 43 -13.25 14.95 -9.73
C PRO A 43 -11.75 14.76 -9.51
N THR A 44 -11.10 15.86 -9.20
CA THR A 44 -9.68 15.94 -8.84
C THR A 44 -9.44 15.44 -7.42
N HIS A 45 -8.18 15.10 -7.14
CA HIS A 45 -7.78 14.67 -5.79
C HIS A 45 -8.02 15.76 -4.72
N GLN A 46 -7.86 17.03 -5.08
CA GLN A 46 -8.08 18.15 -4.16
C GLN A 46 -9.57 18.29 -3.81
N GLU A 47 -10.46 18.09 -4.76
CA GLU A 47 -11.91 18.09 -4.51
C GLU A 47 -12.32 16.94 -3.57
N PHE A 48 -11.73 15.75 -3.74
CA PHE A 48 -11.94 14.65 -2.80
C PHE A 48 -11.40 14.94 -1.39
N LEU A 49 -10.27 15.64 -1.27
CA LEU A 49 -9.74 16.05 0.04
C LEU A 49 -10.66 17.09 0.70
N ALA A 50 -11.13 18.08 -0.05
CA ALA A 50 -12.06 19.09 0.45
C ALA A 50 -13.38 18.43 0.89
N ALA A 51 -13.91 17.50 0.10
CA ALA A 51 -15.13 16.78 0.44
C ALA A 51 -14.98 15.83 1.65
N GLU A 52 -13.76 15.51 2.07
CA GLU A 52 -13.53 14.65 3.25
C GLU A 52 -13.99 15.31 4.55
N THR A 53 -14.00 16.64 4.61
CA THR A 53 -14.48 17.41 5.77
C THR A 53 -16.00 17.47 5.85
N GLY A 54 -16.72 17.01 4.81
CA GLY A 54 -18.17 16.99 4.81
C GLY A 54 -18.74 15.98 5.82
N GLN A 55 -19.89 16.31 6.42
CA GLN A 55 -20.54 15.50 7.44
C GLN A 55 -20.80 14.05 6.98
N TRP A 56 -21.16 13.88 5.70
CA TRP A 56 -21.34 12.56 5.09
C TRP A 56 -20.06 11.71 5.12
N SER A 57 -18.93 12.29 4.73
CA SER A 57 -17.63 11.60 4.73
C SER A 57 -17.16 11.29 6.16
N ILE A 58 -17.42 12.19 7.10
CA ILE A 58 -17.10 11.98 8.51
C ILE A 58 -17.92 10.83 9.09
N SER A 59 -19.25 10.84 8.90
CA SER A 59 -20.15 9.80 9.42
C SER A 59 -19.91 8.42 8.81
N SER A 60 -19.46 8.38 7.55
CA SER A 60 -19.14 7.13 6.84
C SER A 60 -17.67 6.70 7.01
N GLU A 61 -16.89 7.41 7.83
CA GLU A 61 -15.45 7.18 8.05
C GLU A 61 -14.65 7.06 6.74
N LEU A 62 -14.91 7.96 5.80
CA LEU A 62 -14.26 7.96 4.49
C LEU A 62 -13.02 8.86 4.48
N PHE A 63 -12.02 8.40 3.73
CA PHE A 63 -10.72 9.03 3.57
C PHE A 63 -10.34 9.04 2.09
N THR A 64 -9.68 10.11 1.65
CA THR A 64 -9.24 10.26 0.26
C THR A 64 -7.87 9.63 0.03
N CYS A 65 -7.74 8.87 -1.06
CA CYS A 65 -6.48 8.25 -1.48
C CYS A 65 -5.90 8.96 -2.71
N LYS A 66 -4.64 9.40 -2.61
CA LYS A 66 -3.87 9.98 -3.72
C LYS A 66 -3.67 9.01 -4.89
N GLY A 67 -3.56 7.72 -4.59
CA GLY A 67 -3.33 6.69 -5.60
C GLY A 67 -4.53 6.49 -6.53
N CYS A 68 -5.69 6.15 -5.95
CA CYS A 68 -6.88 5.83 -6.73
C CYS A 68 -7.83 7.01 -6.98
N ILE A 69 -7.58 8.19 -6.39
CA ILE A 69 -8.40 9.41 -6.51
C ILE A 69 -9.87 9.12 -6.25
N ARG A 70 -10.14 8.46 -5.12
CA ARG A 70 -11.47 8.02 -4.66
C ARG A 70 -11.51 7.97 -3.14
N PHE A 71 -12.72 8.09 -2.58
CA PHE A 71 -12.97 7.76 -1.19
C PHE A 71 -12.76 6.28 -0.92
N ARG A 72 -12.15 5.97 0.21
CA ARG A 72 -12.00 4.63 0.75
C ARG A 72 -12.38 4.63 2.24
N PRO A 73 -12.97 3.54 2.74
CA PRO A 73 -13.20 3.38 4.16
C PRO A 73 -11.90 3.47 4.95
N LEU A 74 -11.98 4.00 6.16
CA LEU A 74 -10.85 4.18 7.07
C LEU A 74 -10.06 2.87 7.32
N ILE A 75 -10.72 1.70 7.34
CA ILE A 75 -10.04 0.40 7.48
C ILE A 75 -9.10 0.05 6.31
N GLN A 76 -9.23 0.73 5.17
CA GLN A 76 -8.34 0.54 4.02
C GLN A 76 -7.08 1.40 4.09
N PHE A 77 -6.83 2.07 5.19
CA PHE A 77 -5.64 2.87 5.45
C PHE A 77 -4.88 2.31 6.66
N THR A 78 -3.56 2.47 6.64
CA THR A 78 -2.74 2.17 7.83
C THR A 78 -2.94 3.25 8.88
N ASP A 79 -2.61 2.94 10.13
CA ASP A 79 -2.78 3.86 11.25
C ASP A 79 -1.95 5.14 11.07
N ASP A 80 -0.77 5.04 10.46
CA ASP A 80 0.08 6.18 10.10
C ASP A 80 -0.56 7.10 9.05
N MET A 81 -1.42 6.53 8.19
CA MET A 81 -2.18 7.29 7.19
C MET A 81 -3.47 7.87 7.77
N ARG A 82 -3.87 7.47 8.99
CA ARG A 82 -5.09 7.94 9.66
C ARG A 82 -4.81 8.98 10.74
N LYS A 83 -3.59 8.99 11.29
CA LYS A 83 -3.20 9.80 12.45
C LYS A 83 -2.13 10.84 12.09
N GLY A 84 -1.85 11.74 13.03
CA GLY A 84 -0.79 12.75 12.92
C GLY A 84 -0.98 13.69 11.72
N LYS A 85 0.13 14.03 11.05
CA LYS A 85 0.15 14.97 9.92
C LYS A 85 -0.66 14.51 8.71
N ARG A 86 -0.93 13.21 8.59
CA ARG A 86 -1.71 12.62 7.49
C ARG A 86 -3.18 12.41 7.85
N GLY A 87 -3.56 12.63 9.11
CA GLY A 87 -4.95 12.56 9.53
C GLY A 87 -5.84 13.57 8.81
N ARG A 88 -7.14 13.54 9.11
CA ARG A 88 -8.09 14.51 8.56
C ARG A 88 -7.65 15.93 8.95
N ASN A 89 -7.64 16.84 7.98
CA ASN A 89 -7.12 18.22 8.10
C ASN A 89 -5.61 18.34 8.43
N GLY A 90 -4.86 17.25 8.36
CA GLY A 90 -3.41 17.29 8.55
C GLY A 90 -2.69 17.92 7.35
N ALA A 91 -1.54 18.56 7.59
CA ALA A 91 -0.74 19.20 6.55
C ALA A 91 -0.30 18.26 5.41
N GLU A 92 -0.18 16.96 5.71
CA GLU A 92 0.20 15.92 4.76
C GLU A 92 -0.99 15.01 4.37
N ALA A 93 -2.23 15.44 4.61
CA ALA A 93 -3.44 14.68 4.25
C ALA A 93 -3.50 14.37 2.74
N ASN A 94 -2.90 15.21 1.90
CA ASN A 94 -2.77 15.02 0.46
C ASN A 94 -1.78 13.93 0.04
N THR A 95 -0.95 13.43 0.95
CA THR A 95 0.00 12.35 0.68
C THR A 95 -0.55 10.96 0.99
N ARG A 96 -1.73 10.89 1.61
CA ARG A 96 -2.36 9.62 2.01
C ARG A 96 -2.63 8.69 0.84
N PHE A 97 -2.49 7.42 1.13
CA PHE A 97 -2.84 6.35 0.20
C PHE A 97 -3.43 5.16 0.93
N CYS A 98 -4.34 4.45 0.24
CA CYS A 98 -4.90 3.22 0.77
C CYS A 98 -3.89 2.07 0.62
N ILE A 99 -4.10 1.02 1.41
CA ILE A 99 -3.23 -0.16 1.46
C ILE A 99 -3.05 -0.77 0.07
N LYS A 100 -4.13 -0.90 -0.71
CA LYS A 100 -4.08 -1.43 -2.09
C LYS A 100 -3.12 -0.62 -2.97
N CYS A 101 -3.28 0.71 -3.01
CA CYS A 101 -2.39 1.56 -3.79
C CYS A 101 -0.94 1.51 -3.28
N GLY A 102 -0.74 1.42 -1.97
CA GLY A 102 0.59 1.31 -1.39
C GLY A 102 1.31 0.01 -1.78
N VAL A 103 0.57 -1.09 -1.92
CA VAL A 103 1.11 -2.37 -2.38
C VAL A 103 1.30 -2.37 -3.90
N ASP A 104 0.26 -2.03 -4.66
CA ASP A 104 0.28 -2.10 -6.14
C ASP A 104 1.29 -1.17 -6.79
N ARG A 105 1.67 -0.08 -6.10
CA ARG A 105 2.64 0.92 -6.58
C ARG A 105 3.97 0.88 -5.85
N ASP A 106 4.21 -0.15 -5.05
CA ASP A 106 5.47 -0.33 -4.31
C ASP A 106 5.84 0.83 -3.36
N TRP A 107 4.84 1.55 -2.84
CA TRP A 107 5.07 2.64 -1.87
C TRP A 107 5.40 2.16 -0.46
N PHE A 108 4.96 0.95 -0.10
CA PHE A 108 5.49 0.28 1.09
C PHE A 108 6.81 -0.43 0.73
N ALA A 109 7.89 -0.16 1.45
CA ALA A 109 9.12 -0.92 1.25
C ALA A 109 8.90 -2.41 1.56
N LEU A 110 9.63 -3.28 0.88
CA LEU A 110 9.63 -4.72 1.18
C LEU A 110 10.09 -4.94 2.62
N GLY A 111 9.41 -5.82 3.36
CA GLY A 111 9.66 -6.04 4.79
C GLY A 111 9.18 -4.90 5.69
N ALA A 112 8.57 -3.83 5.15
CA ALA A 112 8.04 -2.75 5.97
C ALA A 112 6.92 -3.24 6.89
N GLU A 113 7.02 -2.88 8.16
CA GLU A 113 5.97 -3.08 9.15
C GLU A 113 5.03 -1.88 9.16
N PHE A 114 3.73 -2.13 9.25
CA PHE A 114 2.73 -1.10 9.42
C PHE A 114 1.59 -1.61 10.28
N SER A 115 0.88 -0.70 10.94
CA SER A 115 -0.26 -1.04 11.79
C SER A 115 -1.58 -0.72 11.10
N ILE A 116 -2.57 -1.60 11.22
CA ILE A 116 -3.96 -1.38 10.80
C ILE A 116 -4.85 -1.68 12.00
N MET A 117 -5.57 -0.68 12.49
CA MET A 117 -6.45 -0.83 13.66
C MET A 117 -5.71 -1.39 14.88
N GLY A 118 -4.48 -0.93 15.11
CA GLY A 118 -3.61 -1.38 16.21
C GLY A 118 -3.00 -2.78 16.03
N ARG A 119 -3.29 -3.49 14.94
CA ARG A 119 -2.67 -4.79 14.63
C ARG A 119 -1.50 -4.58 13.67
N ARG A 120 -0.38 -5.25 13.94
CA ARG A 120 0.82 -5.18 13.09
C ARG A 120 0.69 -6.10 11.88
N TYR A 121 1.13 -5.59 10.74
CA TYR A 121 1.20 -6.28 9.47
C TYR A 121 2.56 -6.02 8.84
N VAL A 122 3.05 -6.98 8.07
CA VAL A 122 4.32 -6.85 7.35
C VAL A 122 4.06 -7.06 5.86
N ARG A 123 4.65 -6.19 5.04
CA ARG A 123 4.72 -6.41 3.59
C ARG A 123 5.70 -7.55 3.32
N CYS A 124 5.25 -8.58 2.60
CA CYS A 124 6.11 -9.70 2.25
C CYS A 124 7.38 -9.23 1.54
N GLU A 125 8.53 -9.84 1.87
CA GLU A 125 9.82 -9.59 1.23
C GLU A 125 9.95 -10.21 -0.18
N GLY A 126 9.03 -11.10 -0.55
CA GLY A 126 8.97 -11.65 -1.91
C GLY A 126 8.72 -10.54 -2.93
N LYS A 127 9.63 -10.37 -3.89
CA LYS A 127 9.55 -9.31 -4.92
C LYS A 127 8.25 -9.33 -5.72
N ASP A 128 7.66 -10.52 -5.89
CA ASP A 128 6.41 -10.71 -6.61
C ASP A 128 5.18 -10.93 -5.68
N CYS A 129 5.37 -10.96 -4.35
CA CYS A 129 4.25 -11.09 -3.40
C CYS A 129 3.55 -9.74 -3.20
N ARG A 130 2.27 -9.69 -3.53
CA ARG A 130 1.38 -8.55 -3.17
C ARG A 130 0.54 -8.82 -1.92
N HIS A 131 0.92 -9.83 -1.13
CA HIS A 131 0.22 -10.18 0.10
C HIS A 131 0.87 -9.53 1.33
N PHE A 132 0.02 -9.06 2.24
CA PHE A 132 0.39 -8.69 3.60
C PHE A 132 -0.03 -9.81 4.54
N THR A 133 0.81 -10.12 5.52
CA THR A 133 0.51 -11.15 6.52
C THR A 133 0.50 -10.52 7.91
N SER A 134 -0.51 -10.87 8.71
CA SER A 134 -0.52 -10.59 10.16
C SER A 134 0.34 -11.59 10.94
N ARG A 135 0.67 -12.72 10.32
CA ARG A 135 1.58 -13.74 10.86
C ARG A 135 2.92 -13.54 10.21
N VAL A 136 3.86 -12.95 10.94
CA VAL A 136 5.26 -12.91 10.54
C VAL A 136 5.73 -14.36 10.40
N GLY A 137 5.78 -14.87 9.16
CA GLY A 137 6.50 -16.11 8.88
C GLY A 137 7.97 -15.92 9.24
N ILE A 138 8.73 -17.02 9.33
CA ILE A 138 10.17 -16.98 9.58
C ILE A 138 10.80 -16.01 8.55
N LYS A 139 11.17 -14.79 9.00
CA LYS A 139 11.80 -13.71 8.20
C LYS A 139 10.88 -12.90 7.25
N GLY A 140 9.63 -12.59 7.61
CA GLY A 140 8.86 -11.58 6.86
C GLY A 140 8.29 -12.03 5.50
N PHE A 141 8.27 -13.33 5.22
CA PHE A 141 7.66 -13.91 4.01
C PHE A 141 6.20 -14.32 4.24
N CYS A 142 5.36 -14.14 3.21
CA CYS A 142 4.01 -14.70 3.13
C CYS A 142 4.12 -16.24 3.01
N ASN A 143 3.14 -17.04 3.47
CA ASN A 143 3.24 -18.51 3.42
C ASN A 143 3.53 -19.07 2.01
N ILE A 144 3.11 -18.34 0.97
CA ILE A 144 3.34 -18.66 -0.44
C ILE A 144 4.83 -18.54 -0.80
N ASP A 145 5.49 -17.48 -0.34
CA ASP A 145 6.91 -17.19 -0.62
C ASP A 145 7.85 -17.57 0.51
N SER A 146 7.31 -18.24 1.53
CA SER A 146 8.14 -18.85 2.55
C SER A 146 9.15 -19.75 1.82
N PRO A 147 10.46 -19.67 2.12
CA PRO A 147 11.44 -20.58 1.59
C PRO A 147 11.20 -21.96 2.22
N THR A 148 10.10 -22.61 1.84
CA THR A 148 9.97 -24.06 1.94
C THR A 148 11.10 -24.59 1.09
N LYS A 149 12.06 -25.22 1.78
CA LYS A 149 13.25 -25.86 1.21
C LYS A 149 12.87 -26.39 -0.15
N ARG A 150 13.39 -25.79 -1.24
CA ARG A 150 13.27 -26.36 -2.58
C ARG A 150 13.61 -27.83 -2.39
N HIS A 151 12.65 -28.72 -2.62
CA HIS A 151 12.94 -30.14 -2.61
C HIS A 151 14.07 -30.31 -3.62
N VAL A 152 15.28 -30.47 -3.11
CA VAL A 152 16.38 -31.02 -3.87
C VAL A 152 15.79 -32.34 -4.36
N ARG A 153 15.44 -32.40 -5.64
CA ARG A 153 15.16 -33.68 -6.29
C ARG A 153 16.41 -34.49 -6.05
N LYS A 154 16.39 -35.38 -5.06
CA LYS A 154 17.33 -36.49 -4.94
C LYS A 154 17.23 -37.19 -6.29
N LYS A 155 18.21 -36.94 -7.18
CA LYS A 155 18.40 -37.80 -8.33
C LYS A 155 18.70 -39.18 -7.74
N SER A 156 17.82 -40.09 -8.07
CA SER A 156 17.82 -41.49 -7.69
C SER A 156 19.18 -42.14 -7.96
N ASP A 157 19.44 -43.14 -7.16
CA ASP A 157 20.63 -43.98 -7.08
C ASP A 157 21.21 -44.40 -8.44
N ARG A 158 22.54 -44.31 -8.56
CA ARG A 158 23.32 -45.21 -9.43
C ARG A 158 24.29 -45.99 -8.56
N PRO A 159 24.42 -47.31 -8.78
CA PRO A 159 25.17 -48.17 -7.90
C PRO A 159 26.68 -47.98 -8.08
N TYR A 160 27.34 -48.16 -6.94
CA TYR A 160 28.75 -48.30 -6.67
C TYR A 160 29.49 -49.13 -7.75
N ASN A 161 30.56 -48.59 -8.31
CA ASN A 161 31.67 -49.39 -8.82
C ASN A 161 32.98 -48.64 -8.54
N GLY A 162 33.86 -49.28 -7.78
CA GLY A 162 35.09 -48.67 -7.27
C GLY A 162 36.29 -48.89 -8.20
N ASN A 163 37.22 -47.94 -8.20
CA ASN A 163 38.60 -48.09 -7.71
C ASN A 163 39.48 -46.93 -8.21
N ARG A 164 40.30 -46.41 -7.28
CA ARG A 164 41.63 -45.75 -7.37
C ARG A 164 41.88 -44.76 -8.53
N GLU A 165 42.49 -43.59 -8.32
CA GLU A 165 43.85 -43.41 -7.82
C GLU A 165 44.11 -41.90 -7.59
N TYR A 166 45.19 -41.59 -6.86
CA TYR A 166 45.60 -40.28 -6.36
C TYR A 166 46.13 -39.32 -7.46
N GLU A 167 46.15 -38.02 -7.11
CA GLU A 167 47.03 -36.93 -7.53
C GLU A 167 46.58 -35.85 -8.55
N SER A 168 46.94 -34.61 -8.16
CA SER A 168 47.20 -33.41 -8.95
C SER A 168 46.11 -32.33 -9.05
N ASP A 169 46.12 -31.47 -8.02
CA ASP A 169 46.28 -30.00 -8.06
C ASP A 169 45.35 -29.05 -8.83
N ASP A 170 45.20 -27.88 -8.18
CA ASP A 170 44.92 -26.55 -8.72
C ASP A 170 43.44 -26.11 -8.90
N ASP A 171 42.98 -25.30 -7.93
CA ASP A 171 43.02 -23.81 -8.03
C ASP A 171 41.70 -23.05 -7.75
N TRP A 172 41.86 -21.89 -7.10
CA TRP A 172 40.89 -20.79 -6.85
C TRP A 172 39.77 -21.02 -5.80
N ASP A 173 39.44 -20.12 -4.86
CA ASP A 173 40.04 -18.86 -4.41
C ASP A 173 39.33 -18.33 -3.14
N TYR A 174 40.09 -17.57 -2.35
CA TYR A 174 39.77 -16.44 -1.45
C TYR A 174 38.55 -16.43 -0.48
N LEU A 175 38.95 -16.36 0.81
CA LEU A 175 38.55 -15.42 1.87
C LEU A 175 37.11 -15.41 2.41
N THR A 176 36.97 -15.93 3.63
CA THR A 176 36.15 -15.29 4.66
C THR A 176 37.03 -14.64 5.71
N ARG A 177 37.14 -13.31 5.62
CA ARG A 177 37.72 -12.45 6.66
C ARG A 177 36.92 -12.61 7.96
N SER A 178 37.65 -13.06 8.96
CA SER A 178 37.44 -12.77 10.38
C SER A 178 37.41 -11.25 10.60
N CYS A 179 36.38 -10.75 11.31
CA CYS A 179 36.38 -9.43 11.92
C CYS A 179 36.47 -9.60 13.43
N VAL A 180 37.62 -9.24 14.01
CA VAL A 180 37.81 -9.05 15.45
C VAL A 180 37.98 -7.54 15.71
N ASN A 181 37.21 -7.07 16.69
CA ASN A 181 37.35 -5.86 17.51
C ASN A 181 37.35 -4.45 16.89
N GLY A 182 36.48 -3.63 17.49
CA GLY A 182 36.65 -2.18 17.61
C GLY A 182 35.69 -1.63 18.66
N LYS A 183 36.14 -1.55 19.92
CA LYS A 183 35.44 -0.95 21.05
C LYS A 183 35.18 0.54 20.77
N HIS A 184 34.01 1.05 21.19
CA HIS A 184 33.94 2.39 21.76
C HIS A 184 32.87 2.43 22.87
N SER A 185 33.31 2.95 24.01
CA SER A 185 32.54 3.49 25.13
C SER A 185 31.58 4.60 24.61
N GLU A 186 30.59 5.12 25.32
CA GLU A 186 30.43 5.39 26.75
C GLU A 186 29.00 5.91 26.96
N GLU A 187 28.60 5.94 28.21
CA GLU A 187 27.40 6.50 28.79
C GLU A 187 27.15 7.98 28.40
N MET A 188 25.88 8.39 28.23
CA MET A 188 25.41 9.62 28.87
C MET A 188 23.87 9.69 28.88
N TYR A 189 23.32 9.82 30.08
CA TYR A 189 21.95 10.18 30.35
C TYR A 189 21.59 11.52 29.66
N GLY A 190 20.45 11.54 28.96
CA GLY A 190 19.83 12.75 28.42
C GLY A 190 18.39 12.85 28.89
N VAL A 191 18.21 13.28 30.14
CA VAL A 191 16.94 13.78 30.68
C VAL A 191 16.48 14.97 29.85
N TRP A 192 15.21 15.01 29.46
CA TRP A 192 14.54 16.21 28.96
C TRP A 192 13.13 16.30 29.57
N PRO A 193 12.61 17.53 29.74
CA PRO A 193 11.96 17.98 30.96
C PRO A 193 10.45 18.04 30.80
N GLU A 194 9.78 18.11 31.94
CA GLU A 194 8.39 18.55 32.04
C GLU A 194 8.24 19.96 31.46
N ALA A 195 7.19 20.12 30.65
CA ALA A 195 6.49 21.37 30.40
C ALA A 195 5.02 21.04 30.11
#